data_AF-A0A1G6RB57-F1
#
_entry.id   AF-A0A1G6RB57-F1
#
_cell.length_a   1.000
_cell.length_b   1.000
_cell.length_c   1.000
_cell.angle_alpha   90.00
_cell.angle_beta   90.00
_cell.angle_gamma   90.00
#
_symmetry.space_group_name_H-M   'P 1'
#
loop_
_entity.id
_entity.type
_entity.pdbx_description
1 polymer ?
#
loop_
_entity_poly.entity_id
_entity_poly.type
_entity_poly.pdbx_seq_one_letter_code
_entity_poly.pdbx_strand_id
1 'polypeptide(L)' 'MRVEVDLDLCQGHAACETEAPDVFAVPNREQVTILDATPPESLRADVENAVRYCPTRALRIAES' A
#
# COMPACT_ATOMS: atom_id res chain seq x y z
N MET A 1 9.16 5.34 8.54
CA MET A 1 7.73 5.32 8.17
C MET A 1 7.17 3.92 8.40
N ARG A 2 5.89 3.79 8.79
CA ARG A 2 5.17 2.51 8.83
C ARG A 2 3.93 2.59 7.94
N VAL A 3 3.65 1.54 7.19
CA VAL A 3 2.48 1.44 6.32
C VAL A 3 1.37 0.66 7.01
N GLU A 4 0.15 1.15 6.88
CA GLU A 4 -1.05 0.52 7.43
C GLU A 4 -2.15 0.44 6.37
N VAL A 5 -2.99 -0.59 6.48
CA VAL A 5 -4.14 -0.80 5.60
C VAL A 5 -5.42 -1.01 6.40
N ASP A 6 -6.47 -0.34 5.96
CA ASP A 6 -7.85 -0.57 6.36
C ASP A 6 -8.50 -1.58 5.39
N LEU A 7 -8.61 -2.83 5.82
CA LEU A 7 -9.10 -3.93 5.00
C LEU A 7 -10.61 -3.85 4.71
N ASP A 8 -11.38 -3.17 5.57
CA ASP A 8 -12.80 -2.94 5.32
C ASP A 8 -13.02 -1.95 4.16
N LEU A 9 -12.08 -1.01 3.97
CA LEU A 9 -12.07 -0.09 2.83
C LEU A 9 -11.35 -0.67 1.60
N CYS A 10 -10.56 -1.72 1.75
CA CYS A 10 -9.82 -2.31 0.63
C CYS A 10 -10.77 -3.06 -0.31
N GLN A 11 -10.68 -2.75 -1.61
CA GLN A 11 -11.55 -3.35 -2.64
C GLN A 11 -10.73 -4.00 -3.79
N GLY A 12 -9.43 -4.22 -3.59
CA GLY A 12 -8.63 -5.02 -4.53
C GLY A 12 -8.28 -4.40 -5.87
N HIS A 13 -8.28 -3.07 -5.95
CA HIS A 13 -7.98 -2.35 -7.19
C HIS A 13 -6.53 -2.51 -7.71
N ALA A 14 -5.61 -3.07 -6.90
CA ALA A 14 -4.20 -3.28 -7.24
C ALA A 14 -3.39 -2.03 -7.63
N ALA A 15 -3.90 -0.81 -7.38
CA ALA A 15 -3.17 0.43 -7.61
C ALA A 15 -1.89 0.50 -6.75
N CYS A 16 -1.96 0.10 -5.49
CA CYS A 16 -0.81 0.06 -4.59
C CYS A 16 0.30 -0.90 -5.04
N GLU A 17 -0.05 -2.08 -5.55
CA GLU A 17 0.90 -3.02 -6.15
C GLU A 17 1.51 -2.47 -7.45
N THR A 18 0.77 -1.66 -8.21
CA THR A 18 1.31 -1.00 -9.40
C THR A 18 2.35 0.06 -9.04
N GLU A 19 2.08 0.86 -8.00
CA GLU A 19 2.97 1.95 -7.58
C GLU A 19 4.18 1.44 -6.78
N ALA A 20 4.00 0.43 -5.93
CA ALA A 20 5.05 -0.10 -5.05
C ALA A 20 4.96 -1.65 -4.95
N PRO A 21 5.30 -2.39 -6.02
CA PRO A 21 5.20 -3.85 -6.08
C PRO A 21 6.10 -4.57 -5.06
N ASP A 22 7.18 -3.92 -4.63
CA ASP A 22 8.09 -4.47 -3.60
C ASP A 22 7.50 -4.35 -2.18
N VAL A 23 6.42 -3.59 -1.99
CA VAL A 23 5.79 -3.32 -0.69
C VAL A 23 4.38 -3.90 -0.59
N PHE A 24 3.65 -3.97 -1.70
CA PHE A 24 2.26 -4.41 -1.74
C PHE A 24 2.04 -5.51 -2.77
N ALA A 25 1.20 -6.49 -2.42
CA ALA A 25 0.70 -7.50 -3.34
C ALA A 25 -0.84 -7.60 -3.24
N VAL A 26 -1.53 -7.69 -4.37
CA VAL A 26 -2.98 -7.90 -4.43
C VAL A 26 -3.28 -9.20 -5.18
N PRO A 27 -3.16 -10.36 -4.52
CA PRO A 27 -3.39 -11.65 -5.18
C PRO A 27 -4.82 -11.75 -5.67
N ASN A 28 -5.01 -12.21 -6.91
CA ASN A 28 -6.31 -12.47 -7.53
C ASN A 28 -7.30 -11.29 -7.48
N ARG A 29 -6.83 -10.04 -7.35
CA ARG A 29 -7.69 -8.85 -7.15
C ARG A 29 -8.56 -8.93 -5.90
N GLU A 30 -8.11 -9.64 -4.87
CA GLU A 30 -8.72 -9.66 -3.54
C GLU A 30 -8.21 -8.49 -2.70
N GLN A 31 -7.92 -8.67 -1.41
CA GLN A 31 -7.41 -7.59 -0.58
C GLN A 31 -5.88 -7.49 -0.66
N VAL A 32 -5.36 -6.28 -0.43
CA VAL A 32 -3.91 -6.05 -0.43
C VAL A 32 -3.26 -6.72 0.78
N THR A 33 -2.10 -7.33 0.54
CA THR A 33 -1.14 -7.78 1.54
C THR A 33 0.04 -6.82 1.56
N ILE A 34 0.43 -6.37 2.75
CA ILE A 34 1.66 -5.59 2.95
C ILE A 34 2.82 -6.58 3.08
N LEU A 35 3.77 -6.55 2.15
CA LEU A 35 4.97 -7.40 2.12
C LEU A 35 6.03 -6.90 3.11
N ASP A 36 6.18 -5.58 3.21
CA ASP A 36 7.05 -4.90 4.18
C ASP A 36 6.30 -3.71 4.79
N ALA A 37 6.02 -3.79 6.09
CA ALA A 37 5.31 -2.73 6.81
C ALA A 37 6.20 -1.54 7.15
N THR A 38 7.53 -1.69 7.07
CA THR A 38 8.52 -0.65 7.36
C THR A 38 9.55 -0.59 6.24
N PRO A 39 9.12 -0.26 5.00
CA PRO A 39 10.01 -0.28 3.85
C PRO A 39 11.13 0.75 4.00
N PRO A 40 12.30 0.49 3.37
CA PRO A 40 13.42 1.42 3.40
C PRO A 40 13.07 2.77 2.78
N GLU A 41 13.78 3.82 3.19
CA GLU A 41 13.54 5.20 2.73
C GLU A 41 13.64 5.33 1.19
N SER A 42 14.39 4.45 0.52
CA SER A 42 14.47 4.40 -0.94
C SER A 42 13.13 4.11 -1.63
N LEU A 43 12.21 3.41 -0.95
CA LEU A 43 10.87 3.10 -1.47
C LEU A 43 9.80 4.11 -1.00
N ARG A 44 10.20 5.15 -0.27
CA ARG A 44 9.26 6.12 0.30
C ARG A 44 8.38 6.79 -0.75
N ALA A 45 8.96 7.24 -1.86
CA ALA A 45 8.20 7.91 -2.92
C ALA A 45 7.13 6.98 -3.53
N ASP A 46 7.48 5.71 -3.74
CA ASP A 46 6.58 4.69 -4.29
C ASP A 46 5.43 4.39 -3.33
N VAL A 47 5.73 4.27 -2.03
CA VAL A 47 4.73 4.09 -0.97
C VAL A 47 3.80 5.30 -0.84
N GLU A 48 4.34 6.51 -0.93
CA GLU A 48 3.54 7.75 -0.93
C GLU A 48 2.60 7.81 -2.15
N ASN A 49 3.07 7.39 -3.33
CA ASN A 49 2.24 7.26 -4.52
C ASN A 49 1.15 6.18 -4.35
N ALA A 50 1.50 5.01 -3.80
CA ALA A 50 0.53 3.94 -3.52
C ALA A 50 -0.62 4.42 -2.61
N VAL A 51 -0.29 5.20 -1.58
CA VAL A 51 -1.28 5.83 -0.69
C VAL A 51 -2.11 6.87 -1.42
N ARG A 52 -1.47 7.73 -2.23
CA ARG A 52 -2.12 8.80 -3.00
C ARG A 52 -3.11 8.27 -4.04
N TYR A 53 -2.74 7.20 -4.73
CA TYR A 53 -3.52 6.63 -5.83
C TYR A 53 -4.48 5.52 -5.40
N CYS A 54 -4.50 5.16 -4.10
CA CYS A 54 -5.49 4.23 -3.56
C CYS A 54 -6.92 4.77 -3.75
N PRO A 55 -7.77 4.16 -4.60
CA PRO A 55 -9.08 4.74 -4.94
C PRO A 55 -10.03 4.84 -3.74
N THR A 56 -9.89 3.93 -2.78
CA THR A 56 -10.73 3.85 -1.58
C THR A 56 -10.07 4.45 -0.35
N ARG A 57 -8.86 5.00 -0.49
CA ARG A 57 -8.07 5.57 0.63
C ARG A 57 -7.88 4.59 1.78
N ALA A 58 -7.72 3.31 1.46
CA ALA A 58 -7.51 2.24 2.43
C ALA A 58 -6.10 2.26 3.05
N LEU A 59 -5.11 2.88 2.39
CA LEU A 59 -3.71 2.92 2.83
C LEU A 59 -3.39 4.20 3.59
N ARG A 60 -2.52 4.09 4.61
CA ARG A 60 -2.01 5.22 5.39
C ARG A 60 -0.53 5.01 5.74
N ILE A 61 0.20 6.13 5.89
CA ILE A 61 1.56 6.14 6.45
C ILE A 61 1.46 6.70 7.87
N ALA A 62 1.93 5.92 8.84
CA ALA A 62 2.15 6.36 10.21
C ALA A 62 3.61 6.79 10.39
N GLU A 63 3.80 7.98 10.95
CA GLU A 63 5.12 8.44 11.41
C GLU A 63 5.33 7.95 12.85
N SER A 64 6.48 7.32 13.08
CA SER A 64 6.90 6.75 14.37
C SER A 64 8.31 7.20 14.68
#